data_AF-W1XR24-F1
#
_entry.id   AF-W1XR24-F1
#
_cell.length_a   1.000
_cell.length_b   1.000
_cell.length_c   1.000
_cell.angle_alpha   90.00
_cell.angle_beta   90.00
_cell.angle_gamma   90.00
#
_symmetry.space_group_name_H-M   'P 1'
#
loop_
_entity.id
_entity.type
_entity.pdbx_description
1 polymer ?
#
loop_
_entity_poly.entity_id
_entity_poly.type
_entity_poly.pdbx_seq_one_letter_code
_entity_poly.pdbx_strand_id
1 'polypeptide(L)' 'VKSFTEIHIEQGKVLEHEQKTIGIVTGIAAPERFYVTIRGNADHSGATPMNLRHDALCGASKIILGIEEIASMQ' A
#
# COMPACT_ATOMS: atom_id res chain seq x y z
N VAL A 1 -14.39 -25.89 -23.14
CA VAL A 1 -12.95 -25.53 -23.09
C VAL A 1 -12.29 -26.41 -22.04
N LYS A 2 -11.14 -27.04 -22.33
CA LYS A 2 -10.43 -27.93 -21.38
C LYS A 2 -9.36 -27.20 -20.54
N SER A 3 -8.82 -26.09 -21.05
CA SER A 3 -7.86 -25.21 -20.36
C SER A 3 -7.86 -23.82 -21.02
N PHE A 4 -7.33 -22.83 -20.30
CA PHE A 4 -7.10 -21.46 -20.79
C PHE A 4 -5.62 -21.10 -20.60
N THR A 5 -5.07 -20.34 -21.55
CA THR A 5 -3.68 -19.87 -21.50
C THR A 5 -3.65 -18.43 -21.98
N GLU A 6 -2.92 -17.59 -21.25
CA GLU A 6 -2.73 -16.18 -21.55
C GLU A 6 -1.24 -15.87 -21.59
N ILE A 7 -0.82 -15.14 -22.61
CA ILE A 7 0.53 -14.58 -22.71
C ILE A 7 0.40 -13.10 -22.35
N HIS A 8 1.22 -12.66 -21.40
CA HIS A 8 1.23 -11.28 -20.94
C HIS A 8 2.66 -10.85 -20.63
N ILE A 9 2.93 -9.55 -20.77
CA ILE A 9 4.19 -8.97 -20.26
C ILE A 9 4.18 -8.99 -18.73
N GLU A 10 5.36 -9.01 -18.09
CA GLU A 10 5.47 -9.12 -16.62
C GLU A 10 4.83 -7.93 -15.88
N GLN A 11 4.89 -6.73 -16.46
CA GLN A 11 4.56 -5.45 -15.78
C GLN A 11 5.36 -5.16 -14.50
N GLY A 12 6.38 -5.98 -14.22
CA GLY A 12 7.37 -5.83 -13.17
C GLY A 12 8.78 -5.67 -13.74
N LYS A 13 9.78 -5.93 -12.91
CA LYS A 13 11.21 -5.86 -13.27
C LYS A 13 11.98 -7.13 -12.91
N VAL A 14 11.29 -8.19 -12.50
CA VAL A 14 11.91 -9.42 -11.99
C VAL A 14 12.62 -10.17 -13.12
N LEU A 15 11.97 -10.38 -14.27
CA LEU A 15 12.59 -11.08 -15.40
C LEU A 15 13.80 -10.31 -15.95
N GLU A 16 13.71 -8.99 -16.04
CA GLU A 16 14.83 -8.13 -16.45
C GLU A 16 15.98 -8.20 -15.45
N HIS A 17 15.69 -8.04 -14.15
CA HIS A 17 16.68 -8.08 -13.08
C HIS A 17 17.39 -9.44 -12.97
N GLU A 18 16.64 -10.54 -13.14
CA GLU A 18 17.17 -11.91 -13.10
C GLU A 18 17.72 -12.40 -14.45
N GLN A 19 17.70 -11.57 -15.50
CA GLN A 19 18.11 -11.91 -16.86
C GLN A 19 17.40 -13.17 -17.41
N LYS A 20 16.10 -13.29 -17.16
CA LYS A 20 15.24 -14.39 -17.64
C LYS A 20 14.40 -13.95 -18.82
N THR A 21 14.21 -14.86 -19.78
CA THR A 21 13.39 -14.58 -20.98
C THR A 21 11.91 -14.89 -20.77
N ILE A 22 11.59 -15.88 -19.93
CA ILE A 22 10.21 -16.38 -19.71
C ILE A 22 10.01 -16.65 -18.22
N GLY A 23 8.85 -16.24 -17.69
CA GLY A 23 8.36 -16.61 -16.36
C GLY A 23 7.18 -17.58 -16.46
N ILE A 24 7.20 -18.64 -15.64
CA ILE A 24 6.03 -19.53 -15.47
C ILE A 24 5.26 -19.06 -14.25
N VAL A 25 4.15 -18.37 -14.48
CA VAL A 25 3.31 -17.80 -13.41
C VAL A 25 2.60 -18.94 -12.66
N THR A 26 2.81 -19.01 -11.34
CA THR A 26 2.20 -20.02 -10.47
C THR A 26 0.94 -19.53 -9.74
N GLY A 27 0.73 -18.21 -9.69
CA GLY A 27 -0.41 -17.59 -9.04
C GLY A 27 -0.52 -16.10 -9.36
N ILE A 28 -1.67 -15.51 -9.02
CA ILE A 28 -1.96 -14.09 -9.18
C ILE A 28 -2.24 -13.54 -7.78
N ALA A 29 -1.72 -12.35 -7.48
CA ALA A 29 -1.97 -11.68 -6.21
C ALA A 29 -3.47 -11.47 -5.97
N ALA A 30 -3.89 -11.49 -4.70
CA ALA A 30 -5.26 -11.19 -4.28
C ALA A 30 -5.30 -9.79 -3.61
N PRO A 31 -5.45 -8.70 -4.39
CA PRO A 31 -5.40 -7.36 -3.81
C PRO A 31 -6.68 -7.02 -3.05
N GLU A 32 -6.51 -6.46 -1.85
CA GLU A 32 -7.60 -5.86 -1.07
C GLU A 32 -7.48 -4.34 -1.05
N ARG A 33 -8.62 -3.65 -0.97
CA ARG A 33 -8.68 -2.18 -0.93
C ARG A 33 -9.57 -1.75 0.23
N PHE A 34 -9.04 -0.85 1.04
CA PHE A 34 -9.73 -0.32 2.22
C PHE A 34 -9.94 1.18 2.10
N TYR A 35 -11.04 1.65 2.68
CA TYR A 35 -11.30 3.06 2.91
C TYR A 35 -11.30 3.31 4.42
N VAL A 36 -10.45 4.22 4.86
CA VAL A 36 -10.32 4.58 6.27
C VAL A 36 -10.58 6.06 6.44
N THR A 37 -11.48 6.41 7.36
CA THR A 37 -11.75 7.81 7.74
C THR A 37 -11.13 8.08 9.10
N ILE A 38 -10.15 8.98 9.15
CA ILE A 38 -9.57 9.47 10.40
C ILE A 38 -10.24 10.80 10.73
N ARG A 39 -10.82 10.89 11.93
CA ARG A 39 -11.49 12.10 12.40
C ARG A 39 -10.62 12.79 13.43
N GLY A 40 -10.40 14.07 13.22
CA GLY A 40 -9.70 14.98 14.11
C GLY A 40 -10.61 16.14 14.52
N ASN A 41 -10.04 17.11 15.23
CA ASN A 41 -10.69 18.38 15.55
C ASN A 41 -10.08 19.51 14.70
N ALA A 42 -10.93 20.34 14.10
CA ALA A 42 -10.49 21.53 13.39
C ALA A 42 -10.36 22.69 14.37
N ASP A 43 -9.13 23.10 14.66
CA ASP A 43 -8.82 24.21 15.55
C ASP A 43 -7.82 25.19 14.91
N HIS A 44 -7.65 26.38 15.51
CA HIS A 44 -6.76 27.41 14.98
C HIS A 44 -5.28 27.00 15.11
N SER A 45 -4.63 26.78 13.97
CA SER A 45 -3.26 26.25 13.88
C SER A 45 -2.19 27.08 14.60
N GLY A 46 -2.40 28.38 14.77
CA GLY A 46 -1.49 29.26 15.53
C GLY A 46 -1.82 29.42 17.01
N ALA A 47 -3.01 29.02 17.46
CA ALA A 47 -3.49 29.29 18.82
C ALA A 47 -3.60 28.02 19.66
N THR A 48 -3.91 26.88 19.05
CA THR A 48 -4.06 25.61 19.75
C THR A 48 -2.69 25.02 20.09
N PRO A 49 -2.34 24.91 21.39
CA PRO A 49 -1.11 24.29 21.84
C PRO A 49 -1.00 22.84 21.37
N MET A 50 0.20 22.35 21.09
CA MET A 50 0.42 21.02 20.50
C MET A 50 -0.18 19.88 21.33
N ASN A 51 -0.12 19.99 22.66
CA ASN A 51 -0.64 18.97 23.58
C ASN A 51 -2.18 18.90 23.63
N LEU A 52 -2.89 19.86 23.05
CA LEU A 52 -4.35 19.89 22.98
C LEU A 52 -4.90 19.54 21.59
N ARG A 53 -4.04 19.21 20.63
CA ARG A 53 -4.46 18.90 19.25
C ARG A 53 -4.97 17.47 19.12
N HIS A 54 -5.97 17.32 18.26
CA HIS A 54 -6.41 16.03 17.74
C HIS A 54 -6.33 16.04 16.20
N ASP A 55 -5.10 15.98 15.68
CA ASP A 55 -4.81 16.17 14.26
C ASP A 55 -5.00 14.87 13.46
N ALA A 56 -5.94 14.88 12.53
CA ALA A 56 -6.26 13.72 11.69
C ALA A 56 -5.13 13.36 10.73
N LEU A 57 -4.41 14.34 10.18
CA LEU A 57 -3.32 14.09 9.24
C LEU A 57 -2.13 13.47 9.96
N CYS A 58 -1.76 13.99 11.13
CA CYS A 58 -0.70 13.38 11.94
C CYS A 58 -1.05 11.93 12.33
N GLY A 59 -2.31 11.66 12.69
CA GLY A 59 -2.80 10.31 12.95
C GLY A 59 -2.70 9.40 11.72
N ALA A 60 -3.16 9.89 10.56
CA ALA A 60 -3.08 9.16 9.30
C ALA A 60 -1.63 8.83 8.90
N SER A 61 -0.70 9.78 9.04
CA SER A 61 0.72 9.54 8.72
C SER A 61 1.33 8.41 9.55
N LYS A 62 0.98 8.31 10.83
CA LYS A 62 1.44 7.21 11.70
C LYS A 62 0.88 5.87 11.25
N ILE A 63 -0.40 5.83 10.85
CA ILE A 63 -1.04 4.61 10.35
C ILE A 63 -0.36 4.16 9.05
N ILE A 64 -0.10 5.08 8.12
CA ILE A 64 0.56 4.79 6.83
C ILE A 64 1.94 4.16 7.06
N LEU A 65 2.77 4.79 7.91
CA LEU A 65 4.11 4.26 8.21
C LEU A 65 4.05 2.90 8.94
N GLY A 66 3.09 2.72 9.84
CA GLY A 66 2.90 1.42 10.50
C GLY A 66 2.47 0.31 9.53
N ILE A 67 1.64 0.64 8.52
CA ILE A 67 1.27 -0.32 7.46
C ILE A 67 2.48 -0.68 6.59
N GLU A 68 3.31 0.30 6.23
CA GLU A 68 4.56 0.07 5.48
C GLU A 68 5.51 -0.85 6.26
N GLU A 69 5.70 -0.60 7.56
CA GLU A 69 6.53 -1.44 8.43
C GLU A 69 6.02 -2.89 8.45
N ILE A 70 4.73 -3.11 8.70
CA ILE A 70 4.13 -4.46 8.71
C ILE A 70 4.28 -5.15 7.34
N ALA A 71 4.04 -4.45 6.25
CA ALA A 71 4.15 -5.00 4.89
C ALA A 71 5.60 -5.39 4.56
N SER A 72 6.58 -4.65 5.07
CA SER A 72 8.01 -4.95 4.86
C SER A 72 8.51 -6.20 5.60
N MET A 73 7.74 -6.73 6.55
CA MET A 73 8.09 -7.96 7.29
C MET A 73 7.68 -9.25 6.56
N GLN A 74 6.98 -9.13 5.44
CA GLN A 74 6.48 -10.26 4.64
C GLN A 74 7.48 -10.78 3.61
#